data_AF-A0A0E9P5A2-F1
#
_entry.id   AF-A0A0E9P5A2-F1
#
_cell.length_a   1.000
_cell.length_b   1.000
_cell.length_c   1.000
_cell.angle_alpha   90.00
_cell.angle_beta   90.00
_cell.angle_gamma   90.00
#
_symmetry.space_group_name_H-M   'P 1'
#
loop_
_entity.id
_entity.type
_entity.pdbx_description
1 polymer ?
#
loop_
_entity_poly.entity_id
_entity_poly.type
_entity_poly.pdbx_seq_one_letter_code
_entity_poly.pdbx_strand_id
1 'polypeptide(L)'
;MSLFLKFCMFLLKGDEVTQRKSNVHILNRLYEHAKNLQAEERIIFIHEVINNIKELYINGKYDTVTWDPKKLQMFQLNLDRQASELKECIKTLKSRASTTQVGIRK
;
A
#
# COMPACT_ATOMS: atom_id res chain seq x y z
N MET A 1 1.43 10.34 1.28
CA MET A 1 0.71 9.51 0.28
C MET A 1 0.95 9.94 -1.17
N SER A 2 0.98 11.25 -1.49
CA SER A 2 1.15 11.75 -2.88
C SER A 2 2.45 11.34 -3.58
N LEU A 3 3.57 11.25 -2.85
CA LEU A 3 4.84 10.81 -3.47
C LEU A 3 4.89 9.31 -3.76
N PHE A 4 4.21 8.49 -2.96
CA PHE A 4 4.34 7.04 -3.05
C PHE A 4 3.67 6.48 -4.31
N LEU A 5 2.41 6.85 -4.55
CA LEU A 5 1.70 6.52 -5.80
C LEU A 5 2.35 7.15 -7.04
N LYS A 6 2.87 8.38 -6.93
CA LYS A 6 3.64 9.01 -8.02
C LYS A 6 4.91 8.23 -8.35
N PHE A 7 5.59 7.70 -7.34
CA PHE A 7 6.80 6.89 -7.52
C PHE A 7 6.47 5.53 -8.16
N CYS A 8 5.39 4.86 -7.72
CA CYS A 8 4.91 3.62 -8.35
C CYS A 8 4.53 3.83 -9.82
N MET A 9 3.82 4.91 -10.13
CA MET A 9 3.38 5.25 -11.49
C MET A 9 4.54 5.71 -12.39
N PHE A 10 5.59 6.29 -11.82
CA PHE A 10 6.82 6.63 -12.53
C PHE A 10 7.66 5.39 -12.86
N LEU A 11 7.73 4.41 -11.95
CA LEU A 11 8.44 3.15 -12.16
C LEU A 11 7.76 2.23 -13.18
N LEU A 12 6.42 2.25 -13.26
CA LEU A 12 5.61 1.44 -14.16
C LEU A 12 5.38 2.06 -15.55
N LYS A 13 6.08 3.15 -15.91
CA LYS A 13 6.05 3.65 -17.28
C LYS A 13 6.69 2.64 -18.26
N GLY A 14 5.91 1.63 -18.64
CA GLY A 14 5.75 1.31 -20.06
C GLY A 14 5.01 2.48 -20.73
N ASP A 15 5.12 2.58 -22.05
CA ASP A 15 4.57 3.67 -22.87
C ASP A 15 3.10 4.01 -22.59
N GLU A 16 2.66 5.15 -23.17
CA GLU A 16 1.30 5.73 -23.17
C GLU A 16 0.25 4.93 -22.38
N VAL A 17 -0.18 5.50 -21.25
CA VAL A 17 -1.35 5.03 -20.50
C VAL A 17 -2.50 4.91 -21.49
N THR A 18 -2.93 3.69 -21.79
CA THR A 18 -3.99 3.46 -22.78
C THR A 18 -5.20 4.31 -22.40
N GLN A 19 -5.69 5.15 -23.32
CA GLN A 19 -6.87 6.01 -23.09
C GLN A 19 -8.18 5.21 -22.93
N ARG A 20 -8.11 3.88 -22.82
CA ARG A 20 -9.27 3.03 -22.57
C ARG A 20 -9.85 3.39 -21.21
N LYS A 21 -11.11 3.80 -21.22
CA LYS A 21 -11.88 4.08 -20.01
C LYS A 21 -11.90 2.82 -19.14
N SER A 22 -11.30 2.93 -17.96
CA SER A 22 -11.28 1.82 -17.00
C SER A 22 -12.66 1.67 -16.35
N ASN A 23 -13.18 0.45 -16.30
CA ASN A 23 -14.38 0.10 -15.52
C ASN A 23 -14.04 -0.24 -14.06
N VAL A 24 -12.79 0.00 -13.63
CA VAL A 24 -12.38 -0.24 -12.24
C VAL A 24 -12.94 0.86 -11.35
N HIS A 25 -13.90 0.50 -10.51
CA HIS A 25 -14.43 1.37 -9.47
C HIS A 25 -13.48 1.41 -8.28
N ILE A 26 -12.60 2.42 -8.25
CA ILE A 26 -11.85 2.75 -7.04
C ILE A 26 -12.83 3.39 -6.06
N LEU A 27 -12.96 2.80 -4.86
CA LEU A 27 -13.77 3.35 -3.79
C LEU A 27 -13.11 4.60 -3.19
N ASN A 28 -13.14 5.72 -3.92
CA ASN A 28 -12.55 7.00 -3.51
C ASN A 28 -13.02 7.45 -2.12
N ARG A 29 -14.26 7.09 -1.74
CA ARG A 29 -14.80 7.34 -0.39
C ARG A 29 -13.93 6.76 0.73
N LEU A 30 -13.30 5.59 0.52
CA LEU A 30 -12.41 4.99 1.52
C LEU A 30 -11.13 5.81 1.69
N TYR A 31 -10.56 6.33 0.60
CA TYR A 31 -9.37 7.18 0.65
C TYR A 31 -9.67 8.54 1.28
N GLU A 32 -10.85 9.12 1.00
CA GLU A 32 -11.29 10.36 1.66
C GLU A 32 -11.53 10.15 3.15
N HIS A 33 -12.15 9.04 3.54
CA HIS A 33 -12.31 8.67 4.94
C HIS A 33 -10.94 8.50 5.65
N ALA A 34 -9.99 7.84 4.98
CA ALA A 34 -8.65 7.60 5.51
C ALA A 34 -7.86 8.88 5.84
N LYS A 35 -8.16 10.01 5.17
CA LYS A 35 -7.53 11.31 5.49
C LYS A 35 -7.90 11.84 6.87
N ASN A 36 -9.05 11.41 7.40
CA ASN A 36 -9.56 11.86 8.70
C ASN A 36 -9.31 10.84 9.82
N LEU A 37 -8.78 9.66 9.51
CA LEU A 37 -8.40 8.65 10.51
C LEU A 37 -7.27 9.15 11.41
N GLN A 38 -7.25 8.65 12.65
CA GLN A 38 -6.10 8.85 13.54
C GLN A 38 -4.84 8.21 12.95
N ALA A 39 -3.66 8.64 13.43
CA ALA A 39 -2.39 8.22 12.85
C ALA A 39 -2.23 6.69 12.84
N GLU A 40 -2.62 6.01 13.92
CA GLU A 40 -2.51 4.55 14.06
C GLU A 40 -3.42 3.81 13.08
N GLU A 41 -4.70 4.21 13.02
CA GLU A 41 -5.70 3.66 12.10
C GLU A 41 -5.29 3.89 10.64
N ARG A 42 -4.71 5.06 10.34
CA ARG A 42 -4.20 5.40 9.02
C ARG A 42 -3.02 4.52 8.62
N ILE A 43 -2.11 4.21 9.55
CA ILE A 43 -0.99 3.29 9.32
C ILE A 43 -1.52 1.89 8.98
N ILE A 44 -2.53 1.40 9.71
CA ILE A 44 -3.18 0.12 9.44
C ILE A 44 -3.84 0.13 8.05
N PHE A 45 -4.60 1.18 7.72
CA PHE A 45 -5.23 1.34 6.41
C PHE A 45 -4.20 1.33 5.26
N ILE A 46 -3.09 2.05 5.41
CA ILE A 46 -2.02 2.08 4.39
C ILE A 46 -1.39 0.70 4.22
N HIS A 47 -1.15 -0.02 5.32
CA HIS A 47 -0.62 -1.39 5.28
C HIS A 47 -1.56 -2.34 4.53
N GLU A 48 -2.88 -2.24 4.76
CA GLU A 48 -3.88 -3.03 4.01
C GLU A 48 -3.87 -2.69 2.51
N VAL A 49 -3.83 -1.40 2.15
CA VAL A 49 -3.75 -0.97 0.75
C VAL A 49 -2.49 -1.50 0.07
N ILE A 50 -1.33 -1.43 0.73
CA ILE A 50 -0.06 -1.95 0.16
C ILE A 50 -0.13 -3.46 -0.05
N ASN A 51 -0.68 -4.22 0.90
CA ASN A 51 -0.86 -5.67 0.73
C ASN A 51 -1.82 -6.00 -0.43
N ASN A 52 -2.93 -5.27 -0.56
CA ASN A 52 -3.85 -5.45 -1.68
C ASN A 52 -3.16 -5.17 -3.02
N ILE A 53 -2.35 -4.11 -3.10
CA ILE A 53 -1.55 -3.82 -4.31
C ILE A 53 -0.57 -4.97 -4.55
N LYS A 54 0.19 -5.39 -3.55
CA LYS A 54 1.15 -6.51 -3.66
C LYS A 54 0.49 -7.77 -4.22
N GLU A 55 -0.67 -8.16 -3.69
CA GLU A 55 -1.40 -9.33 -4.17
C GLU A 55 -1.81 -9.23 -5.65
N LEU A 56 -2.15 -8.03 -6.15
CA LEU A 56 -2.41 -7.83 -7.57
C LEU A 56 -1.17 -8.14 -8.41
N TYR A 57 0.01 -7.72 -7.95
CA TYR A 57 1.27 -7.93 -8.68
C TYR A 57 1.89 -9.32 -8.51
N ILE A 58 1.49 -10.08 -7.49
CA ILE A 58 1.89 -11.49 -7.33
C ILE A 58 1.01 -12.41 -8.18
N ASN A 59 -0.30 -12.18 -8.15
CA ASN A 59 -1.27 -13.06 -8.79
C ASN A 59 -1.60 -12.65 -10.24
N GLY A 60 -1.12 -11.49 -10.67
CA GLY A 60 -1.31 -10.97 -12.02
C GLY A 60 -0.49 -11.71 -13.07
N LYS A 61 -1.03 -11.80 -14.29
CA LYS A 61 -0.31 -12.29 -15.47
C LYS A 61 0.23 -11.10 -16.24
N TYR A 62 1.54 -10.94 -16.25
CA TYR A 62 2.24 -9.79 -16.88
C TYR A 62 3.06 -10.19 -18.10
N ASP A 63 2.93 -11.44 -18.57
CA ASP A 63 3.69 -11.95 -19.70
C ASP A 63 3.37 -11.26 -21.04
N THR A 64 2.23 -10.55 -21.09
CA THR A 64 1.72 -9.85 -22.28
C THR A 64 1.90 -8.34 -22.23
N VAL A 65 2.41 -7.77 -21.12
CA VAL A 65 2.63 -6.32 -21.00
C VAL A 65 4.07 -5.94 -21.40
N THR A 66 4.24 -4.74 -21.96
CA THR A 66 5.54 -4.22 -22.41
C THR A 66 6.42 -3.69 -21.28
N TRP A 67 6.11 -4.03 -20.03
CA TRP A 67 6.80 -3.50 -18.86
C TRP A 67 8.19 -4.12 -18.71
N ASP A 68 9.17 -3.31 -18.30
CA ASP A 68 10.52 -3.79 -17.99
C ASP A 68 10.46 -4.77 -16.80
N PRO A 69 10.85 -6.05 -17.00
CA PRO A 69 10.78 -7.06 -15.95
C PRO A 69 11.60 -6.73 -14.70
N LYS A 70 12.75 -6.03 -14.86
CA LYS A 70 13.59 -5.62 -13.72
C LYS A 70 12.91 -4.52 -12.92
N LYS A 71 12.25 -3.57 -13.58
CA LYS A 71 11.49 -2.52 -12.89
C LYS A 71 10.28 -3.10 -12.17
N LEU A 72 9.58 -4.05 -12.79
CA LEU A 72 8.46 -4.76 -12.17
C LEU A 72 8.91 -5.53 -10.92
N GLN A 73 10.01 -6.28 -11.01
CA GLN A 73 10.57 -7.01 -9.87
C GLN A 73 10.99 -6.06 -8.74
N MET A 74 11.69 -4.96 -9.07
CA MET A 74 12.09 -3.95 -8.08
C MET A 74 10.88 -3.29 -7.42
N PHE A 75 9.80 -3.08 -8.18
CA PHE A 75 8.55 -2.57 -7.64
C PHE A 75 7.91 -3.56 -6.65
N GLN A 76 7.83 -4.84 -6.99
CA GLN A 76 7.33 -5.89 -6.09
C GLN A 76 8.15 -5.97 -4.79
N LEU A 77 9.49 -5.96 -4.89
CA LEU A 77 10.39 -5.97 -3.73
C LEU A 77 10.18 -4.73 -2.82
N ASN A 78 9.93 -3.57 -3.41
CA ASN A 78 9.65 -2.35 -2.64
C ASN A 78 8.30 -2.42 -1.91
N LEU A 79 7.28 -3.06 -2.50
CA LEU A 79 6.00 -3.30 -1.82
C LEU A 79 6.19 -4.26 -0.65
N ASP A 80 6.94 -5.36 -0.84
CA ASP A 80 7.25 -6.34 0.21
C ASP A 80 7.96 -5.71 1.41
N ARG A 81 8.98 -4.90 1.12
CA ARG A 81 9.73 -4.17 2.15
C ARG A 81 8.81 -3.26 2.96
N GLN A 82 7.99 -2.47 2.29
CA GLN A 82 7.10 -1.52 2.98
C GLN A 82 5.99 -2.20 3.77
N ALA A 83 5.41 -3.27 3.25
CA ALA A 83 4.46 -4.08 4.00
C ALA A 83 5.10 -4.60 5.29
N SER A 84 6.34 -5.08 5.21
CA SER A 84 7.09 -5.59 6.38
C SER A 84 7.41 -4.48 7.39
N GLU A 85 7.91 -3.33 6.92
CA GLU A 85 8.23 -2.18 7.78
C GLU A 85 6.98 -1.64 8.51
N LEU A 86 5.85 -1.51 7.80
CA LEU A 86 4.59 -1.10 8.40
C LEU A 86 4.04 -2.14 9.38
N LYS A 87 4.20 -3.44 9.10
CA LYS A 87 3.79 -4.51 10.01
C LYS A 87 4.52 -4.42 11.35
N GLU A 88 5.82 -4.14 11.34
CA GLU A 88 6.60 -3.92 12.58
C GLU A 88 6.16 -2.65 13.32
N CYS A 89 5.84 -1.58 12.58
CA CYS A 89 5.24 -0.38 13.17
C CYS A 89 3.92 -0.69 13.89
N ILE A 90 3.01 -1.44 13.23
CA ILE A 90 1.71 -1.83 13.79
C ILE A 90 1.88 -2.70 15.05
N LYS A 91 2.83 -3.64 15.06
CA LYS A 91 3.15 -4.43 16.26
C LYS A 91 3.56 -3.53 17.42
N THR A 92 4.40 -2.54 17.14
CA THR A 92 4.86 -1.55 18.13
C THR A 92 3.72 -0.68 18.66
N LEU A 93 2.77 -0.29 17.81
CA LEU A 93 1.57 0.45 18.22
C LEU A 93 0.71 -0.40 19.16
N LYS A 94 0.44 -1.66 18.79
CA LYS A 94 -0.37 -2.58 19.60
C LYS A 94 0.26 -2.87 20.96
N SER A 95 1.58 -3.01 21.03
CA SER A 95 2.26 -3.24 22.30
C SER A 95 2.12 -2.02 23.24
N ARG A 96 2.28 -0.79 22.72
CA ARG A 96 2.08 0.44 23.50
C ARG A 96 0.66 0.60 24.04
N ALA A 97 -0.34 0.26 23.23
CA ALA A 97 -1.74 0.27 23.66
C ALA A 97 -1.98 -0.72 24.83
N SER A 98 -1.37 -1.91 24.76
CA SER A 98 -1.48 -2.92 25.83
C SER A 98 -0.77 -2.50 27.14
N THR A 99 0.39 -1.84 27.06
CA THR A 99 1.11 -1.34 28.24
C THR A 99 0.36 -0.21 28.95
N THR A 100 -0.35 0.64 28.20
CA THR A 100 -1.14 1.74 28.76
C THR A 100 -2.33 1.24 29.58
N GLN A 101 -2.92 0.09 29.24
CA GLN A 101 -4.03 -0.49 30.01
C GLN A 101 -3.59 -1.17 31.33
N VAL A 102 -2.33 -1.60 31.43
CA VAL A 102 -1.80 -2.22 32.67
C VAL A 102 -1.48 -1.17 33.73
N GLY A 103 -1.21 0.09 33.33
CA GLY A 103 -0.85 1.19 34.24
C GLY A 103 -2.00 1.91 34.94
N ILE A 104 -3.27 1.63 34.58
CA ILE A 104 -4.45 2.38 35.09
C ILE A 104 -5.19 1.62 36.23
N ARG A 105 -4.80 0.38 36.56
CA ARG A 105 -5.29 -0.32 37.74
C ARG A 105 -4.36 -0.11 38.94
N LYS A 106 -4.54 1.00 39.66
CA LYS A 106 -4.17 1.14 41.07
C LYS A 106 -5.27 1.89 41.80
#